data_AF-V5YP64-F1
#
_entry.id   AF-V5YP64-F1
#
_cell.length_a   1.000
_cell.length_b   1.000
_cell.length_c   1.000
_cell.angle_alpha   90.00
_cell.angle_beta   90.00
_cell.angle_gamma   90.00
#
_symmetry.space_group_name_H-M   'P 1'
#
loop_
_entity.id
_entity.type
_entity.pdbx_description
1 polymer ?
#
loop_
_entity_poly.entity_id
_entity_poly.type
_entity_poly.pdbx_seq_one_letter_code
_entity_poly.pdbx_strand_id
1 'polypeptide(L)'
;MDLKKLEVTRMIGEVVLKATISPCSWMYAGYGLQIAVSLPDGGKTYVHRRDLPFERATEGDVRSLLNCVRIIPCKKCGRAAFDPADAGSRRDGECEFCSMAEERAALNREQQAETIRRLKIDAERRKDGFTHRVDAWIHPEEGGDDRHLCVYMRNPTANEIRRLLVMEGSLDPSDYCVCPLH
;
A
#
# COMPACT_ATOMS: atom_id res chain seq x y z
N MET A 1 -24.83 -20.82 12.77
CA MET A 1 -23.48 -20.25 13.01
C MET A 1 -23.20 -19.26 11.90
N ASP A 2 -22.83 -18.02 12.23
CA ASP A 2 -22.52 -16.99 11.23
C ASP A 2 -21.08 -17.13 10.76
N LEU A 3 -20.89 -17.75 9.58
CA LEU A 3 -19.58 -18.01 9.02
C LEU A 3 -18.78 -16.71 8.81
N LYS A 4 -19.45 -15.56 8.60
CA LYS A 4 -18.79 -14.25 8.39
C LYS A 4 -17.99 -13.78 9.60
N LYS A 5 -18.31 -14.29 10.80
CA LYS A 5 -17.64 -13.96 12.07
C LYS A 5 -16.75 -15.11 12.56
N LEU A 6 -16.59 -16.16 11.76
CA LEU A 6 -15.79 -17.31 12.14
C LEU A 6 -14.31 -16.93 12.23
N GLU A 7 -13.74 -17.28 13.37
CA GLU A 7 -12.31 -17.26 13.62
C GLU A 7 -11.87 -18.67 14.00
N VAL A 8 -10.84 -19.18 13.31
CA VAL A 8 -10.23 -20.46 13.63
C VAL A 8 -8.73 -20.28 13.83
N THR A 9 -8.16 -21.08 14.72
CA THR A 9 -6.73 -21.09 14.97
C THR A 9 -6.14 -22.47 14.67
N ARG A 10 -4.84 -22.47 14.34
CA ARG A 10 -4.06 -23.69 14.12
C ARG A 10 -2.65 -23.47 14.68
N MET A 11 -2.15 -24.45 15.41
CA MET A 11 -0.79 -24.43 15.93
C MET A 11 0.16 -25.18 14.97
N ILE A 12 1.33 -24.61 14.69
CA ILE A 12 2.43 -25.25 13.97
C ILE A 12 3.71 -25.05 14.80
N GLY A 13 4.17 -26.11 15.46
CA GLY A 13 5.20 -25.97 16.49
C GLY A 13 4.69 -25.09 17.63
N GLU A 14 5.40 -24.00 17.94
CA GLU A 14 4.98 -23.01 18.95
C GLU A 14 4.20 -21.82 18.35
N VAL A 15 3.99 -21.79 17.03
CA VAL A 15 3.37 -20.67 16.33
C VAL A 15 1.86 -20.89 16.20
N VAL A 16 1.07 -19.92 16.68
CA VAL A 16 -0.39 -19.93 16.53
C VAL A 16 -0.80 -19.10 15.32
N LEU A 17 -1.26 -19.78 14.27
CA LEU A 17 -1.92 -19.15 13.14
C LEU A 17 -3.37 -18.83 13.50
N LYS A 18 -3.81 -17.63 13.09
CA LYS A 18 -5.21 -17.19 13.20
C LYS A 18 -5.78 -16.94 11.81
N ALA A 19 -6.95 -17.50 11.53
CA ALA A 19 -7.66 -17.30 10.28
C ALA A 19 -9.04 -16.69 10.50
N THR A 20 -9.38 -15.70 9.67
CA THR A 20 -10.72 -15.13 9.56
C THR A 20 -11.18 -15.17 8.11
N ILE A 21 -12.48 -15.12 7.87
CA ILE A 21 -12.99 -15.12 6.49
C ILE A 21 -12.85 -13.72 5.88
N SER A 22 -12.33 -13.68 4.65
CA SER A 22 -12.23 -12.46 3.86
C SER A 22 -13.62 -11.99 3.40
N PRO A 23 -13.98 -10.70 3.58
CA PRO A 23 -15.23 -10.15 3.08
C PRO A 23 -15.49 -10.36 1.59
N CYS A 24 -14.41 -10.47 0.80
CA CYS A 24 -14.49 -10.77 -0.63
C CYS A 24 -15.31 -12.03 -0.93
N SER A 25 -15.33 -13.01 -0.01
CA SER A 25 -16.05 -14.27 -0.19
C SER A 25 -17.57 -14.10 -0.33
N TRP A 26 -18.15 -13.04 0.25
CA TRP A 26 -19.59 -12.75 0.17
C TRP A 26 -19.92 -11.39 -0.45
N MET A 27 -18.93 -10.50 -0.60
CA MET A 27 -19.13 -9.22 -1.30
C MET A 27 -19.12 -9.37 -2.81
N TYR A 28 -18.39 -10.35 -3.34
CA TYR A 28 -18.23 -10.54 -4.78
C TYR A 28 -18.80 -11.90 -5.20
N ALA A 29 -19.86 -11.86 -6.01
CA ALA A 29 -20.48 -13.07 -6.54
C ALA A 29 -19.46 -13.89 -7.35
N GLY A 30 -19.44 -15.22 -7.13
CA GLY A 30 -18.51 -16.12 -7.81
C GLY A 30 -17.05 -16.04 -7.33
N TYR A 31 -16.74 -15.26 -6.29
CA TYR A 31 -15.38 -15.15 -5.77
C TYR A 31 -14.91 -16.46 -5.09
N GLY A 32 -15.82 -17.18 -4.43
CA GLY A 32 -15.51 -18.39 -3.66
C GLY A 32 -14.98 -18.10 -2.25
N LEU A 33 -14.63 -19.15 -1.49
CA LEU A 33 -14.19 -19.04 -0.10
C LEU A 33 -12.73 -18.59 -0.01
N GLN A 34 -12.49 -17.45 0.65
CA GLN A 34 -11.14 -16.96 0.96
C GLN A 34 -10.99 -16.69 2.45
N ILE A 35 -9.86 -17.13 3.01
CA ILE A 35 -9.48 -16.84 4.41
C ILE A 35 -8.25 -15.93 4.44
N ALA A 36 -8.23 -15.02 5.40
CA ALA A 36 -7.06 -14.23 5.77
C ALA A 36 -6.37 -14.93 6.94
N VAL A 37 -5.10 -15.32 6.78
CA VAL A 37 -4.30 -16.02 7.79
C VAL A 37 -3.21 -15.09 8.29
N SER A 38 -3.09 -14.98 9.62
CA SER A 38 -2.16 -14.07 10.30
C SER A 38 -1.20 -14.83 11.21
N LEU A 39 0.04 -14.36 11.25
CA LEU A 39 1.06 -14.78 12.21
C LEU A 39 0.99 -13.93 13.49
N PRO A 40 1.45 -14.44 14.65
CA PRO A 40 1.40 -13.71 15.92
C PRO A 40 2.26 -12.44 15.91
N ASP A 41 3.44 -12.50 15.29
CA ASP A 41 4.39 -11.38 15.22
C ASP A 41 4.14 -10.44 14.01
N GLY A 42 2.95 -10.53 13.42
CA GLY A 42 2.56 -9.76 12.25
C GLY A 42 2.81 -10.47 10.93
N GLY A 43 2.20 -9.92 9.88
CA GLY A 43 2.13 -10.53 8.56
C GLY A 43 0.81 -11.26 8.33
N LYS A 44 0.24 -11.01 7.15
CA LYS A 44 -1.03 -11.60 6.71
C LYS A 44 -0.86 -12.20 5.32
N THR A 45 -1.51 -13.32 5.07
CA THR A 45 -1.67 -13.87 3.72
C THR A 45 -3.11 -14.30 3.48
N TYR A 46 -3.47 -14.55 2.23
CA TYR A 46 -4.80 -14.98 1.83
C TYR A 46 -4.72 -16.33 1.15
N VAL A 47 -5.56 -17.27 1.59
CA VAL A 47 -5.70 -18.59 0.98
C VAL A 47 -7.09 -18.68 0.38
N HIS A 48 -7.17 -19.13 -0.87
CA HIS A 48 -8.37 -18.98 -1.69
C HIS A 48 -8.79 -20.31 -2.32
N ARG A 49 -10.04 -20.69 -2.08
CA ARG A 49 -10.72 -21.81 -2.73
C ARG A 49 -11.83 -21.29 -3.64
N ARG A 50 -11.48 -21.03 -4.91
CA ARG A 50 -12.37 -20.41 -5.91
C ARG A 50 -13.55 -21.31 -6.31
N ASP A 51 -13.34 -22.62 -6.27
CA ASP A 51 -14.33 -23.65 -6.63
C ASP A 51 -15.43 -23.84 -5.58
N LEU A 52 -15.30 -23.23 -4.39
CA LEU A 52 -16.25 -23.37 -3.30
C LEU A 52 -17.00 -22.04 -3.06
N PRO A 53 -18.27 -21.91 -3.50
CA PRO A 53 -19.11 -20.76 -3.17
C PRO A 53 -19.26 -20.60 -1.65
N PHE A 54 -19.29 -19.35 -1.17
CA PHE A 54 -19.35 -19.04 0.25
C PHE A 54 -20.62 -19.58 0.93
N GLU A 55 -21.74 -19.61 0.21
CA GLU A 55 -23.03 -20.11 0.69
C GLU A 55 -23.00 -21.60 1.01
N ARG A 56 -22.05 -22.34 0.42
CA ARG A 56 -21.86 -23.78 0.61
C ARG A 56 -20.68 -24.10 1.51
N ALA A 57 -19.91 -23.09 1.92
CA ALA A 57 -18.74 -23.27 2.77
C ALA A 57 -19.13 -23.65 4.19
N THR A 58 -18.31 -24.49 4.80
CA THR A 58 -18.45 -24.92 6.19
C THR A 58 -17.26 -24.47 7.03
N GLU A 59 -17.37 -24.54 8.36
CA GLU A 59 -16.21 -24.39 9.24
C GLU A 59 -15.10 -25.42 8.91
N GLY A 60 -15.48 -26.63 8.49
CA GLY A 60 -14.56 -27.68 8.06
C GLY A 60 -13.71 -27.24 6.86
N ASP A 61 -14.32 -26.56 5.89
CA ASP A 61 -13.59 -26.01 4.73
C ASP A 61 -12.60 -24.91 5.13
N VAL A 62 -13.00 -24.04 6.07
CA VAL A 62 -12.12 -22.99 6.61
C VAL A 62 -10.92 -23.60 7.33
N ARG A 63 -11.14 -24.64 8.15
CA ARG A 63 -10.06 -25.39 8.82
C ARG A 63 -9.18 -26.12 7.81
N SER A 64 -9.77 -26.71 6.76
CA SER A 64 -9.02 -27.36 5.68
C SER A 64 -8.11 -26.37 4.95
N LEU A 65 -8.60 -25.18 4.62
CA LEU A 65 -7.77 -24.12 4.02
C LEU A 65 -6.63 -23.67 4.94
N LEU A 66 -6.92 -23.49 6.24
CA LEU A 66 -5.88 -23.16 7.21
C LEU A 66 -4.83 -24.29 7.36
N ASN A 67 -5.24 -25.55 7.16
CA ASN A 67 -4.34 -26.70 7.19
C ASN A 67 -3.37 -26.75 5.99
N CYS A 68 -3.68 -26.09 4.89
CA CYS A 68 -2.80 -25.97 3.72
C CYS A 68 -1.68 -24.94 3.92
N VAL A 69 -1.77 -24.07 4.93
CA VAL A 69 -0.73 -23.05 5.16
C VAL A 69 0.48 -23.68 5.81
N ARG A 70 1.67 -23.51 5.21
CA ARG A 70 2.96 -23.81 5.84
C ARG A 70 3.66 -22.53 6.28
N ILE A 71 4.49 -22.70 7.32
CA ILE A 71 5.40 -21.67 7.81
C ILE A 71 6.82 -22.22 7.76
N ILE A 72 7.77 -21.32 7.52
CA ILE A 72 9.21 -21.60 7.52
C ILE A 72 9.93 -20.57 8.38
N PRO A 73 11.16 -20.86 8.85
CA PRO A 73 12.00 -19.84 9.46
C PRO A 73 12.34 -18.75 8.45
N CYS A 74 12.23 -17.48 8.86
CA CYS A 74 12.58 -16.33 8.07
C CYS A 74 14.05 -16.40 7.68
N LYS A 75 14.36 -16.28 6.38
CA LYS A 75 15.74 -16.37 5.86
C LYS A 75 16.71 -15.32 6.42
N LYS A 76 16.21 -14.22 6.98
CA LYS A 76 17.02 -13.12 7.56
C LYS A 76 17.17 -13.18 9.08
N CYS A 77 16.13 -13.56 9.81
CA CYS A 77 16.09 -13.43 11.28
C CYS A 77 15.58 -14.67 12.04
N GLY A 78 15.20 -15.74 11.34
CA GLY A 78 14.74 -17.00 11.95
C GLY A 78 13.32 -17.00 12.51
N ARG A 79 12.65 -15.84 12.66
CA ARG A 79 11.24 -15.75 13.06
C ARG A 79 10.32 -16.46 12.06
N ALA A 80 9.12 -16.83 12.48
CA ALA A 80 8.15 -17.47 11.58
C ALA A 80 7.82 -16.57 10.36
N ALA A 81 7.81 -17.19 9.19
CA ALA A 81 7.40 -16.58 7.92
C ALA A 81 6.48 -17.55 7.16
N PHE A 82 5.63 -17.04 6.28
CA PHE A 82 4.82 -17.90 5.41
C PHE A 82 5.72 -18.55 4.35
N ASP A 83 5.49 -19.84 4.08
CA ASP A 83 6.15 -20.53 2.97
C ASP A 83 5.70 -19.89 1.62
N PRO A 84 6.62 -19.35 0.81
CA PRO A 84 6.28 -18.76 -0.48
C PRO A 84 5.64 -19.76 -1.46
N ALA A 85 5.86 -21.07 -1.28
CA ALA A 85 5.31 -22.10 -2.16
C ALA A 85 3.79 -22.28 -2.03
N ASP A 86 3.18 -22.00 -0.86
CA ASP A 86 1.73 -22.20 -0.67
C ASP A 86 0.94 -20.91 -0.59
N ALA A 87 1.53 -19.90 0.06
CA ALA A 87 0.79 -18.75 0.50
C ALA A 87 0.65 -17.66 -0.58
N GLY A 88 1.20 -17.87 -1.79
CA GLY A 88 1.33 -16.81 -2.80
C GLY A 88 2.07 -15.57 -2.27
N SER A 89 2.86 -15.77 -1.21
CA SER A 89 3.53 -14.70 -0.49
C SER A 89 4.63 -14.11 -1.35
N ARG A 90 4.52 -12.82 -1.69
CA ARG A 90 5.57 -12.09 -2.42
C ARG A 90 6.82 -11.80 -1.57
N ARG A 91 6.85 -12.27 -0.32
CA ARG A 91 7.91 -11.99 0.64
C ARG A 91 9.07 -12.99 0.58
N ASP A 92 9.04 -13.99 -0.32
CA ASP A 92 10.15 -14.92 -0.57
C ASP A 92 10.77 -15.52 0.71
N GLY A 93 9.90 -16.04 1.59
CA GLY A 93 10.31 -16.62 2.87
C GLY A 93 10.78 -15.63 3.94
N GLU A 94 10.52 -14.33 3.78
CA GLU A 94 10.75 -13.31 4.80
C GLU A 94 9.54 -13.10 5.70
N CYS A 95 9.80 -12.84 6.98
CA CYS A 95 8.77 -12.35 7.88
C CYS A 95 8.41 -10.90 7.53
N GLU A 96 7.22 -10.45 7.96
CA GLU A 96 6.72 -9.10 7.72
C GLU A 96 7.73 -8.02 8.08
N PHE A 97 8.36 -8.14 9.25
CA PHE A 97 9.29 -7.15 9.75
C PHE A 97 10.51 -6.97 8.82
N CYS A 98 11.09 -8.08 8.34
CA CYS A 98 12.23 -8.04 7.44
C CYS A 98 11.87 -7.51 6.06
N SER A 99 10.71 -7.92 5.51
CA SER A 99 10.20 -7.41 4.24
C SER A 99 9.96 -5.89 4.30
N MET A 100 9.23 -5.44 5.31
CA MET A 100 8.91 -4.02 5.50
C MET A 100 10.14 -3.16 5.79
N ALA A 101 11.18 -3.71 6.42
CA ALA A 101 12.43 -3.00 6.65
C ALA A 101 13.16 -2.70 5.33
N GLU A 102 13.17 -3.66 4.40
CA GLU A 102 13.78 -3.49 3.07
C GLU A 102 12.98 -2.51 2.21
N GLU A 103 11.66 -2.65 2.16
CA GLU A 103 10.78 -1.71 1.46
C GLU A 103 10.94 -0.28 1.99
N ARG A 104 11.01 -0.10 3.31
CA ARG A 104 11.25 1.21 3.93
C ARG A 104 12.63 1.77 3.56
N ALA A 105 13.66 0.92 3.53
CA ALA A 105 14.99 1.34 3.13
C ALA A 105 15.03 1.76 1.64
N ALA A 106 14.31 1.07 0.77
CA ALA A 106 14.16 1.43 -0.64
C ALA A 106 13.44 2.78 -0.80
N LEU A 107 12.28 2.93 -0.15
CA LEU A 107 11.51 4.17 -0.16
C LEU A 107 12.35 5.36 0.35
N ASN A 108 13.10 5.18 1.43
CA ASN A 108 13.98 6.23 1.97
C ASN A 108 15.07 6.64 0.97
N ARG A 109 15.67 5.69 0.25
CA ARG A 109 16.68 5.99 -0.78
C ARG A 109 16.08 6.77 -1.94
N GLU A 110 14.91 6.36 -2.42
CA GLU A 110 14.20 7.05 -3.49
C GLU A 110 13.81 8.48 -3.07
N GLN A 111 13.29 8.64 -1.86
CA GLN A 111 12.94 9.95 -1.31
C GLN A 111 14.16 10.87 -1.20
N GLN A 112 15.31 10.33 -0.77
CA GLN A 112 16.56 11.09 -0.70
C GLN A 112 17.06 11.47 -2.11
N ALA A 113 17.03 10.54 -3.06
CA ALA A 113 17.45 10.80 -4.43
C ALA A 113 16.57 11.87 -5.10
N GLU A 114 15.25 11.80 -4.92
CA GLU A 114 14.31 12.79 -5.44
C GLU A 114 14.50 14.15 -4.76
N THR A 115 14.75 14.18 -3.45
CA THR A 115 15.09 15.43 -2.74
C THR A 115 16.36 16.07 -3.33
N ILE A 116 17.42 15.29 -3.54
CA ILE A 116 18.67 15.78 -4.15
C ILE A 116 18.43 16.28 -5.57
N ARG A 117 17.67 15.53 -6.38
CA ARG A 117 17.32 15.93 -7.75
C ARG A 117 16.56 17.26 -7.76
N ARG A 118 15.57 17.38 -6.88
CA ARG A 118 14.75 18.58 -6.72
C ARG A 118 15.59 19.78 -6.32
N LEU A 119 16.49 19.63 -5.35
CA LEU A 119 17.42 20.70 -4.93
C LEU A 119 18.35 21.17 -6.07
N LYS A 120 18.77 20.27 -6.97
CA LYS A 120 19.56 20.66 -8.15
C LYS A 120 18.75 21.50 -9.12
N ILE A 121 17.52 21.08 -9.42
CA ILE A 121 16.61 21.83 -10.32
C ILE A 121 16.27 23.18 -9.68
N ASP A 122 15.95 23.22 -8.40
CA ASP A 122 15.71 24.45 -7.63
C ASP A 122 16.89 25.42 -7.76
N ALA A 123 18.12 24.92 -7.61
CA ALA A 123 19.34 25.73 -7.74
C ALA A 123 19.57 26.26 -9.17
N GLU A 124 19.23 25.50 -10.20
CA GLU A 124 19.26 25.94 -11.61
C GLU A 124 18.22 27.01 -11.87
N ARG A 125 16.97 26.80 -11.42
CA ARG A 125 15.88 27.77 -11.58
C ARG A 125 16.13 29.07 -10.82
N ARG A 126 16.81 28.99 -9.67
CA ARG A 126 17.28 30.18 -8.97
C ARG A 126 18.25 31.00 -9.82
N LYS A 127 19.18 30.36 -10.55
CA LYS A 127 20.10 31.06 -11.48
C LYS A 127 19.35 31.70 -12.65
N ASP A 128 18.25 31.10 -13.09
CA ASP A 128 17.33 31.66 -14.10
C ASP A 128 16.46 32.82 -13.55
N GLY A 129 16.64 33.18 -12.27
CA GLY A 129 15.97 34.29 -11.61
C GLY A 129 14.59 33.97 -11.05
N PHE A 130 14.19 32.69 -10.96
CA PHE A 130 13.01 32.30 -10.20
C PHE A 130 13.26 32.41 -8.70
N THR A 131 12.22 32.72 -7.92
CA THR A 131 12.35 32.90 -6.45
C THR A 131 11.56 31.87 -5.66
N HIS A 132 10.56 31.22 -6.26
CA HIS A 132 9.73 30.22 -5.60
C HIS A 132 9.42 29.07 -6.54
N ARG A 133 9.27 27.87 -5.96
CA ARG A 133 8.60 26.72 -6.57
C ARG A 133 7.20 26.60 -5.97
N VAL A 134 6.22 26.30 -6.80
CA VAL A 134 4.84 26.00 -6.42
C VAL A 134 4.59 24.54 -6.78
N ASP A 135 4.35 23.72 -5.76
CA ASP A 135 3.92 22.33 -5.90
C ASP A 135 2.42 22.29 -5.62
N ALA A 136 1.61 21.82 -6.57
CA ALA A 136 0.15 21.83 -6.48
C ALA A 136 -0.46 20.50 -6.92
N TRP A 137 -1.62 20.15 -6.37
CA TRP A 137 -2.46 19.07 -6.88
C TRP A 137 -3.60 19.66 -7.70
N ILE A 138 -3.77 19.13 -8.91
CA ILE A 138 -4.86 19.52 -9.80
C ILE A 138 -5.94 18.45 -9.69
N HIS A 139 -7.11 18.89 -9.24
CA HIS A 139 -8.31 18.06 -9.11
C HIS A 139 -9.24 18.33 -10.31
N PRO A 140 -9.24 17.49 -11.36
CA PRO A 140 -9.97 17.77 -12.59
C PRO A 140 -11.50 17.72 -12.40
N GLU A 141 -12.21 18.65 -13.04
CA GLU A 141 -13.68 18.73 -12.97
C GLU A 141 -14.40 17.53 -13.59
N GLU A 142 -13.86 17.00 -14.69
CA GLU A 142 -14.44 15.86 -15.42
C GLU A 142 -14.31 14.52 -14.65
N GLY A 143 -13.69 14.55 -13.47
CA GLY A 143 -13.27 13.37 -12.72
C GLY A 143 -11.97 12.77 -13.28
N GLY A 144 -11.39 11.83 -12.54
CA GLY A 144 -10.11 11.20 -12.88
C GLY A 144 -9.12 11.25 -11.72
N ASP A 145 -7.86 10.91 -12.03
CA ASP A 145 -6.78 10.92 -11.04
C ASP A 145 -6.24 12.34 -10.85
N ASP A 146 -5.98 12.70 -9.59
CA ASP A 146 -5.29 13.93 -9.24
C ASP A 146 -3.89 13.95 -9.86
N ARG A 147 -3.49 15.09 -10.43
CA ARG A 147 -2.17 15.26 -11.03
C ARG A 147 -1.33 16.29 -10.29
N HIS A 148 -0.06 15.97 -10.09
CA HIS A 148 0.90 16.89 -9.48
C HIS A 148 1.43 17.88 -10.52
N LEU A 149 1.35 19.18 -10.21
CA LEU A 149 1.93 20.27 -10.99
C LEU A 149 3.05 20.93 -10.20
N CYS A 150 4.22 21.08 -10.84
CA CYS A 150 5.38 21.77 -10.28
C CYS A 150 5.77 22.94 -11.19
N VAL A 151 5.61 24.18 -10.70
CA VAL A 151 5.87 25.40 -11.48
C VAL A 151 6.81 26.34 -10.73
N TYR A 152 7.73 26.96 -11.44
CA TYR A 152 8.66 27.96 -10.90
C TYR A 152 8.16 29.36 -11.23
N MET A 153 8.11 30.24 -10.22
CA MET A 153 7.58 31.60 -10.36
C MET A 153 8.50 32.65 -9.72
N ARG A 154 8.39 33.89 -10.19
CA ARG A 154 9.09 35.06 -9.64
C ARG A 154 8.14 35.84 -8.75
N ASN A 155 8.38 35.79 -7.44
CA ASN A 155 7.61 36.47 -6.39
C ASN A 155 6.10 36.29 -6.57
N PRO A 156 5.61 35.04 -6.68
CA PRO A 156 4.21 34.79 -6.97
C PRO A 156 3.32 35.29 -5.83
N THR A 157 2.18 35.86 -6.21
CA THR A 157 1.08 36.14 -5.29
C THR A 157 0.11 34.96 -5.25
N ALA A 158 -0.64 34.82 -4.16
CA ALA A 158 -1.68 33.79 -4.04
C ALA A 158 -2.72 33.87 -5.17
N ASN A 159 -3.07 35.09 -5.63
CA ASN A 159 -4.02 35.26 -6.72
C ASN A 159 -3.48 34.78 -8.07
N GLU A 160 -2.18 34.97 -8.35
CA GLU A 160 -1.55 34.45 -9.57
C GLU A 160 -1.50 32.93 -9.58
N ILE A 161 -1.13 32.33 -8.44
CA ILE A 161 -1.11 30.86 -8.29
C ILE A 161 -2.52 30.31 -8.50
N ARG A 162 -3.54 30.85 -7.82
CA ARG A 162 -4.92 30.41 -7.98
C ARG A 162 -5.41 30.51 -9.42
N ARG A 163 -5.10 31.61 -10.13
CA ARG A 163 -5.46 31.76 -11.55
C ARG A 163 -4.79 30.69 -12.41
N LEU A 164 -3.51 30.41 -12.19
CA LEU A 164 -2.81 29.33 -12.88
C LEU A 164 -3.50 27.98 -12.63
N LEU A 165 -3.83 27.64 -11.38
CA LEU A 165 -4.46 26.36 -11.05
C LEU A 165 -5.87 26.22 -11.65
N VAL A 166 -6.65 27.31 -11.72
CA VAL A 166 -7.94 27.32 -12.43
C VAL A 166 -7.74 27.11 -13.93
N MET A 167 -6.73 27.75 -14.54
CA MET A 167 -6.41 27.55 -15.97
C MET A 167 -5.96 26.12 -16.27
N GLU A 168 -5.31 25.47 -15.31
CA GLU A 168 -4.93 24.06 -15.36
C GLU A 168 -6.12 23.12 -15.07
N GLY A 169 -7.32 23.66 -14.83
CA GLY A 169 -8.55 22.89 -14.64
C GLY A 169 -8.71 22.30 -13.24
N SER A 170 -8.06 22.87 -12.21
CA SER A 170 -8.27 22.43 -10.82
C SER A 170 -9.59 22.96 -10.25
N LEU A 171 -10.39 22.07 -9.69
CA LEU A 171 -11.57 22.39 -8.90
C LEU A 171 -11.23 22.98 -7.53
N ASP A 172 -10.08 22.59 -6.97
CA ASP A 172 -9.55 23.17 -5.73
C ASP A 172 -8.26 23.94 -6.04
N PRO A 173 -8.35 25.24 -6.37
CA PRO A 173 -7.18 26.07 -6.62
C PRO A 173 -6.46 26.49 -5.33
N SER A 174 -6.77 25.88 -4.18
CA SER A 174 -6.07 26.12 -2.92
C SER A 174 -5.12 25.01 -2.49
N ASP A 175 -5.15 23.84 -3.16
CA ASP A 175 -4.24 22.73 -2.87
C ASP A 175 -2.85 22.95 -3.51
N TYR A 176 -2.06 23.81 -2.86
CA TYR A 176 -0.68 24.05 -3.22
C TYR A 176 0.22 24.41 -2.04
N CYS A 177 1.50 24.16 -2.22
CA CYS A 177 2.58 24.61 -1.34
C CYS A 177 3.52 25.55 -2.10
N VAL A 178 3.91 26.65 -1.46
CA VAL A 178 4.93 27.57 -1.99
C VAL A 178 6.24 27.32 -1.25
N CYS A 179 7.26 26.93 -1.99
CA CYS A 179 8.61 26.67 -1.49
C CYS A 179 9.56 27.78 -1.97
N PRO A 180 10.07 28.65 -1.09
CA PRO A 180 11.12 29.61 -1.44
C PRO A 180 12.37 28.90 -1.95
N LEU A 181 12.97 29.43 -3.01
CA LEU A 181 14.27 28.99 -3.50
C LEU A 181 15.36 29.76 -2.74
N HIS A 182 15.98 29.12 -1.75
CA HIS A 182 17.12 29.69 -1.02
C HIS A 182 18.40 29.62 -1.85
#